data_AF-A0A6J5FQB6-F1
#
_entry.id   AF-A0A6J5FQB6-F1
#
_cell.length_a   1.000
_cell.length_b   1.000
_cell.length_c   1.000
_cell.angle_alpha   90.00
_cell.angle_beta   90.00
_cell.angle_gamma   90.00
#
_symmetry.space_group_name_H-M   'P 1'
#
loop_
_entity.id
_entity.type
_entity.pdbx_description
1 polymer ?
#
loop_
_entity_poly.entity_id
_entity_poly.type
_entity_poly.pdbx_seq_one_letter_code
_entity_poly.pdbx_strand_id
1 'polypeptide(L)'
;MTVVLTTEVPTMVPIQYRGRVSYQPGFAEHVARVRVVRRIRLPDGSLDRERAEVEVYVPEDRRAGIEAPRDAWVTPEYLRCHALRSKNKKSLRDFFESDVMELAV
;
A
#
# COMPACT_ATOMS: atom_id res chain seq x y z
N MET A 1 -12.28 4.33 -13.30
CA MET A 1 -11.55 5.59 -13.12
C MET A 1 -10.24 5.28 -12.41
N THR A 2 -9.12 5.19 -13.12
CA THR A 2 -7.86 4.75 -12.50
C THR A 2 -7.37 5.73 -11.44
N VAL A 3 -7.32 5.29 -10.18
CA VAL A 3 -6.77 6.09 -9.08
C VAL A 3 -5.29 5.75 -8.90
N VAL A 4 -4.46 6.76 -8.73
CA VAL A 4 -3.04 6.63 -8.44
C VAL A 4 -2.81 7.08 -7.01
N LEU A 5 -2.21 6.22 -6.20
CA LEU A 5 -1.91 6.48 -4.79
C LEU A 5 -0.42 6.25 -4.52
N THR A 6 0.10 6.97 -3.54
CA THR A 6 1.35 6.62 -2.85
C THR A 6 1.07 5.50 -1.87
N THR A 7 1.64 4.33 -2.11
CA THR A 7 1.42 3.09 -1.36
C THR A 7 2.69 2.65 -0.64
N GLU A 8 2.56 1.87 0.41
CA GLU A 8 3.67 1.30 1.18
C GLU A 8 3.84 -0.16 0.77
N VAL A 9 4.77 -0.40 -0.16
CA VAL A 9 5.06 -1.73 -0.70
C VAL A 9 6.17 -2.38 0.12
N PRO A 10 5.99 -3.61 0.63
CA PRO A 10 7.03 -4.33 1.36
C PRO A 10 8.22 -4.67 0.44
N THR A 11 9.42 -4.27 0.84
CA THR A 11 10.65 -4.44 0.06
C THR A 11 11.89 -4.43 0.98
N MET A 12 13.05 -4.72 0.41
CA MET A 12 14.35 -4.55 1.06
C MET A 12 14.80 -3.08 0.97
N VAL A 13 14.84 -2.39 2.11
CA VAL A 13 15.22 -0.97 2.19
C VAL A 13 16.71 -0.86 2.54
N PRO A 14 17.48 -0.02 1.82
CA PRO A 14 18.87 0.24 2.17
C PRO A 14 18.97 1.06 3.46
N ILE A 15 19.70 0.54 4.43
CA ILE A 15 20.03 1.19 5.70
C ILE A 15 21.53 1.43 5.72
N GLN A 16 21.90 2.71 5.85
CA GLN A 16 23.28 3.13 5.99
C GLN A 16 23.67 3.22 7.46
N TYR A 17 24.63 2.41 7.88
CA TYR A 17 25.19 2.46 9.23
C TYR A 17 26.71 2.49 9.17
N ARG A 18 27.31 3.53 9.78
CA ARG A 18 28.78 3.74 9.82
C ARG A 18 29.47 3.56 8.46
N GLY A 19 28.90 4.15 7.41
CA GLY A 19 29.47 4.09 6.05
C GLY A 19 29.28 2.77 5.30
N ARG A 20 28.60 1.78 5.88
CA ARG A 20 28.20 0.54 5.19
C ARG A 20 26.72 0.57 4.86
N VAL A 21 26.36 0.08 3.67
CA VAL A 21 24.96 -0.12 3.26
C VAL A 21 24.59 -1.58 3.55
N SER A 22 23.52 -1.77 4.29
CA SER A 22 22.86 -3.06 4.52
C SER A 22 21.42 -2.97 4.03
N TYR A 23 20.77 -4.10 3.74
CA TYR A 23 19.36 -4.11 3.35
C TYR A 23 18.56 -4.85 4.41
N GLN A 24 17.43 -4.27 4.82
CA GLN A 24 16.51 -4.89 5.77
C GLN A 24 15.07 -4.85 5.25
N PRO A 25 14.21 -5.81 5.62
CA PRO A 25 12.80 -5.76 5.30
C PRO A 25 12.17 -4.47 5.84
N GLY A 26 11.43 -3.79 4.98
CA GLY A 26 10.72 -2.56 5.31
C GLY A 26 9.68 -2.24 4.27
N PHE A 27 9.30 -0.96 4.19
CA PHE A 27 8.35 -0.47 3.20
C PHE A 27 9.00 0.62 2.37
N ALA A 28 8.86 0.54 1.07
CA ALA A 28 9.17 1.65 0.17
C ALA A 28 7.89 2.29 -0.32
N GLU A 29 7.96 3.60 -0.49
CA GLU A 29 6.88 4.34 -1.12
C GLU A 29 6.81 4.03 -2.60
N HIS A 30 5.61 3.69 -3.06
CA HIS A 30 5.36 3.40 -4.45
C HIS A 30 4.15 4.17 -4.95
N VAL A 31 4.37 5.07 -5.92
CA VAL A 31 3.29 5.76 -6.62
C VAL A 31 2.82 4.86 -7.75
N ALA A 32 1.64 4.26 -7.58
CA ALA A 32 1.13 3.29 -8.53
C ALA A 32 -0.40 3.31 -8.64
N ARG A 33 -0.87 2.68 -9.71
CA ARG A 33 -2.29 2.53 -9.98
C ARG A 33 -2.87 1.54 -8.97
N VAL A 34 -3.97 1.93 -8.35
CA VAL A 34 -4.78 1.08 -7.49
C VAL A 34 -6.12 0.81 -8.17
N ARG A 35 -6.68 -0.37 -7.94
CA ARG A 35 -8.01 -0.75 -8.44
C ARG A 35 -9.05 -0.92 -7.35
N VAL A 36 -8.60 -1.10 -6.10
CA VAL A 36 -9.48 -1.23 -4.93
C VAL A 36 -8.85 -0.50 -3.75
N VAL A 37 -9.68 0.17 -2.96
CA VAL A 37 -9.35 0.77 -1.67
C VAL A 37 -10.35 0.27 -0.62
N ARG A 38 -9.86 -0.23 0.52
CA ARG A 38 -10.65 -0.80 1.61
C ARG A 38 -10.31 -0.16 2.94
N ARG A 39 -11.33 -0.02 3.79
CA ARG A 39 -11.14 0.36 5.18
C ARG A 39 -10.62 -0.82 5.99
N ILE A 40 -9.71 -0.53 6.91
CA ILE A 40 -9.17 -1.52 7.83
C ILE A 40 -9.98 -1.45 9.13
N ARG A 41 -10.50 -2.58 9.58
CA ARG A 41 -11.11 -2.71 10.90
C ARG A 41 -10.04 -3.18 11.89
N LEU A 42 -9.85 -2.41 12.95
CA LEU A 42 -8.93 -2.71 14.03
C LEU A 42 -9.52 -3.80 14.95
N PRO A 43 -8.70 -4.48 15.77
CA PRO A 43 -9.17 -5.53 16.68
C PRO A 43 -10.24 -5.08 17.68
N ASP A 44 -10.28 -3.79 18.00
CA ASP A 44 -11.29 -3.17 18.87
C ASP A 44 -12.62 -2.86 18.15
N GLY A 45 -12.73 -3.21 16.87
CA GLY A 45 -13.90 -2.97 16.02
C GLY A 45 -13.95 -1.57 15.39
N SER A 46 -13.06 -0.66 15.78
CA SER A 46 -12.95 0.67 15.19
C SER A 46 -12.31 0.62 13.80
N LEU A 47 -12.45 1.70 13.02
CA LEU A 47 -11.84 1.81 11.70
C LEU A 47 -10.50 2.53 11.81
N ASP A 48 -9.46 1.99 11.16
CA ASP A 48 -8.17 2.68 11.04
C ASP A 48 -8.39 3.98 10.25
N ARG A 49 -8.05 5.12 10.87
CA ARG A 49 -8.28 6.45 10.31
C ARG A 49 -7.14 6.96 9.44
N GLU A 50 -6.02 6.25 9.45
CA GLU A 50 -4.79 6.63 8.77
C GLU A 50 -4.43 5.67 7.64
N ARG A 51 -4.75 4.38 7.78
CA ARG A 51 -4.40 3.36 6.78
C ARG A 51 -5.62 2.84 6.05
N ALA A 52 -5.49 2.76 4.73
CA ALA A 52 -6.39 1.99 3.87
C ALA A 52 -5.63 0.79 3.31
N GLU A 53 -6.29 -0.35 3.18
CA GLU A 53 -5.78 -1.46 2.38
C GLU A 53 -6.08 -1.18 0.91
N VAL A 54 -5.12 -1.44 0.03
CA VAL A 54 -5.25 -1.18 -1.40
C VAL A 54 -4.73 -2.34 -2.23
N GLU A 55 -5.28 -2.50 -3.42
CA GLU A 55 -4.76 -3.41 -4.44
C GLU A 55 -3.97 -2.61 -5.48
N VAL A 56 -2.65 -2.66 -5.38
CA VAL A 56 -1.72 -1.91 -6.21
C VAL A 56 -1.21 -2.75 -7.37
N TYR A 57 -1.18 -2.16 -8.56
CA TYR A 57 -0.56 -2.77 -9.72
C TYR A 57 0.97 -2.72 -9.60
N VAL A 58 1.60 -3.87 -9.72
CA VAL A 58 3.06 -4.02 -9.75
C VAL A 58 3.51 -4.53 -11.12
N PRO A 59 4.21 -3.70 -11.91
CA PRO A 59 4.76 -4.13 -13.19
C PRO A 59 5.86 -5.18 -12.98
N GLU A 60 6.00 -6.09 -13.95
CA GLU A 60 6.80 -7.31 -13.85
C GLU A 60 8.27 -7.05 -13.48
N ASP A 61 8.86 -6.00 -14.05
CA ASP A 61 10.23 -5.55 -13.79
C ASP A 61 10.48 -5.17 -12.32
N ARG A 62 9.43 -4.82 -11.58
CA ARG A 62 9.52 -4.41 -10.17
C ARG A 62 9.19 -5.51 -9.18
N ARG A 63 8.66 -6.65 -9.64
CA ARG A 63 8.22 -7.75 -8.75
C ARG A 63 9.38 -8.43 -8.03
N ALA A 64 10.55 -8.50 -8.66
CA ALA A 64 11.74 -9.13 -8.11
C ALA A 64 12.25 -8.49 -6.80
N GLY A 65 11.86 -7.23 -6.52
CA GLY A 65 12.26 -6.53 -5.30
C GLY A 65 11.20 -6.52 -4.20
N ILE A 66 10.09 -7.24 -4.35
CA ILE A 66 8.97 -7.23 -3.39
C ILE A 66 9.07 -8.41 -2.45
N GLU A 67 9.11 -8.11 -1.15
CA GLU A 67 9.22 -9.08 -0.05
C GLU A 67 7.85 -9.45 0.53
N ALA A 68 6.79 -9.29 -0.26
CA ALA A 68 5.43 -9.60 0.18
C ALA A 68 5.20 -11.12 0.25
N PRO A 69 4.47 -11.61 1.26
CA PRO A 69 4.08 -13.00 1.32
C PRO A 69 3.10 -13.34 0.17
N ARG A 70 3.03 -14.62 -0.21
CA ARG A 70 2.27 -15.05 -1.41
C ARG A 70 0.77 -14.76 -1.31
N ASP A 71 0.22 -14.76 -0.10
CA ASP A 71 -1.18 -14.42 0.21
C ASP A 71 -1.50 -12.94 0.06
N ALA A 72 -0.50 -12.05 0.13
CA ALA A 72 -0.68 -10.63 -0.17
C ALA A 72 -0.86 -10.39 -1.68
N TRP A 73 -0.44 -11.32 -2.55
CA TRP A 73 -0.67 -11.21 -3.99
C TRP A 73 -2.09 -11.67 -4.35
N VAL A 74 -2.98 -10.73 -4.63
CA VAL A 74 -4.37 -11.00 -5.04
C VAL A 74 -4.40 -11.65 -6.42
N THR A 75 -3.51 -11.19 -7.30
CA THR A 75 -3.24 -11.78 -8.62
C THR A 75 -1.74 -11.64 -8.91
N PRO A 76 -1.19 -12.23 -9.98
CA PRO A 76 0.22 -12.06 -10.32
C PRO A 76 0.67 -10.60 -10.52
N GLU A 77 -0.28 -9.69 -10.79
CA GLU A 77 0.02 -8.29 -11.07
C GLU A 77 -0.43 -7.32 -9.96
N TYR A 78 -1.28 -7.79 -9.04
CA TYR A 78 -1.88 -6.94 -8.02
C TYR A 78 -1.49 -7.41 -6.63
N LEU A 79 -0.80 -6.52 -5.93
CA LEU A 79 -0.37 -6.71 -4.56
C LEU A 79 -1.33 -6.00 -3.60
N ARG A 80 -1.71 -6.68 -2.53
CA ARG A 80 -2.42 -6.10 -1.39
C ARG A 80 -1.41 -5.46 -0.45
N CYS A 81 -1.52 -4.15 -0.28
CA CYS A 81 -0.66 -3.38 0.62
C CYS A 81 -1.44 -2.22 1.25
N HIS A 82 -0.74 -1.25 1.84
CA HIS A 82 -1.36 -0.13 2.52
C HIS A 82 -1.10 1.20 1.81
N ALA A 83 -2.06 2.11 1.90
CA ALA A 83 -1.90 3.50 1.56
C ALA A 83 -2.19 4.36 2.79
N LEU A 84 -1.32 5.33 3.07
CA LEU A 84 -1.53 6.27 4.17
C LEU A 84 -2.39 7.45 3.72
N ARG A 85 -3.34 7.84 4.57
CA ARG A 85 -4.16 9.04 4.39
C ARG A 85 -3.30 10.29 4.36
N SER A 86 -2.30 10.40 5.24
CA SER A 86 -1.34 11.52 5.27
C SER A 86 -0.63 11.73 3.93
N LYS A 87 -0.24 10.63 3.25
CA LYS A 87 0.43 10.66 1.94
C LYS A 87 -0.52 10.86 0.75
N ASN A 88 -1.81 10.59 0.93
CA ASN A 88 -2.83 10.65 -0.13
C ASN A 88 -4.02 11.55 0.23
N LYS A 89 -3.74 12.64 0.96
CA LYS A 89 -4.78 13.45 1.62
C LYS A 89 -5.92 13.86 0.68
N LYS A 90 -5.63 14.29 -0.55
CA LYS A 90 -6.66 14.69 -1.53
C LYS A 90 -7.45 13.50 -2.06
N SER A 91 -6.75 12.43 -2.47
CA SER A 91 -7.36 11.28 -3.14
C SER A 91 -8.18 10.39 -2.20
N LEU A 92 -7.78 10.30 -0.93
CA LEU A 92 -8.45 9.44 0.06
C LEU A 92 -9.40 10.20 1.00
N ARG A 93 -9.45 11.54 0.96
CA ARG A 93 -10.30 12.32 1.87
C ARG A 93 -11.75 11.85 1.80
N ASP A 94 -12.33 11.88 0.61
CA ASP A 94 -13.74 11.61 0.42
C ASP A 94 -14.04 10.13 0.76
N PHE A 95 -13.11 9.22 0.50
CA PHE A 95 -13.21 7.82 0.93
C PHE A 95 -13.25 7.68 2.46
N PHE A 96 -12.35 8.34 3.20
CA PHE A 96 -12.31 8.31 4.68
C PHE A 96 -13.45 9.10 5.35
N GLU A 97 -14.06 10.05 4.64
CA GLU A 97 -15.20 10.83 5.13
C GLU A 97 -16.55 10.19 4.79
N SER A 98 -16.59 9.28 3.81
CA SER A 98 -17.79 8.51 3.46
C SER A 98 -18.08 7.37 4.45
N ASP A 99 -19.19 6.65 4.28
CA ASP A 99 -19.47 5.37 4.95
C ASP A 99 -19.09 4.15 4.11
N VAL A 100 -18.36 4.37 3.01
CA VAL A 100 -17.97 3.31 2.08
C VAL A 100 -16.83 2.47 2.68
N MET A 101 -17.06 1.16 2.79
CA MET A 101 -16.07 0.21 3.29
C MET A 101 -15.05 -0.20 2.23
N GLU A 102 -15.49 -0.29 0.98
CA GLU A 102 -14.68 -0.68 -0.16
C GLU A 102 -15.07 0.15 -1.40
N LEU A 103 -14.07 0.67 -2.10
CA LEU A 103 -14.24 1.41 -3.34
C LEU A 103 -13.41 0.76 -4.44
N ALA A 104 -14.09 0.26 -5.47
CA ALA A 104 -13.46 -0.13 -6.73
C ALA A 104 -13.29 1.11 -7.62
N VAL A 105 -12.09 1.29 -8.18
CA VAL A 105 -11.66 2.49 -8.89
C VAL A 105 -11.18 2.19 -10.31
#